data_AF-A0A661DGH3-F1
#
_entry.id   AF-A0A661DGH3-F1
#
_cell.length_a   1.000
_cell.length_b   1.000
_cell.length_c   1.000
_cell.angle_alpha   90.00
_cell.angle_beta   90.00
_cell.angle_gamma   90.00
#
_symmetry.space_group_name_H-M   'P 1'
#
loop_
_entity.id
_entity.type
_entity.pdbx_description
1 polymer ?
#
loop_
_entity_poly.entity_id
_entity_poly.type
_entity_poly.pdbx_seq_one_letter_code
_entity_poly.pdbx_strand_id
1 'polypeptide(L)'
;MLESIRQQVVSADNVGIIFFLVVLAIMCAASLYVIFRYFHRSRMIDDTPTSKIRSAHQGFVELEGEGRLMKGMPIVSPLSNKQCLWYQYSIERKVKEYDIGHDNSHGLTKTHWEKVDSG
;
A
#
# COMPACT_ATOMS: atom_id res chain seq x y z
N MET A 1 -3.51 52.48 -27.49
CA MET A 1 -2.87 52.33 -26.16
C MET A 1 -3.71 51.46 -25.23
N LEU A 2 -4.99 51.75 -25.00
CA LEU A 2 -5.90 50.90 -24.20
C LEU A 2 -6.08 49.47 -24.77
N GLU A 3 -6.17 49.33 -26.11
CA GLU A 3 -6.31 48.01 -26.75
C GLU A 3 -5.06 47.12 -26.63
N SER A 4 -3.85 47.68 -26.61
CA SER A 4 -2.63 46.87 -26.47
C SER A 4 -2.41 46.41 -25.03
N ILE A 5 -2.81 47.23 -24.04
CA ILE A 5 -2.80 46.84 -22.62
C ILE A 5 -3.83 45.73 -22.39
N ARG A 6 -5.01 45.83 -23.01
CA ARG A 6 -6.05 44.78 -22.95
C ARG A 6 -5.56 43.47 -23.56
N GLN A 7 -4.86 43.52 -24.71
CA GLN A 7 -4.25 42.32 -25.31
C GLN A 7 -3.13 41.71 -24.44
N GLN A 8 -2.30 42.52 -23.79
CA GLN A 8 -1.25 42.01 -22.90
C GLN A 8 -1.82 41.33 -21.64
N VAL A 9 -2.80 41.94 -20.97
CA VAL A 9 -3.44 41.34 -19.78
C VAL A 9 -4.14 40.04 -20.14
N VAL A 10 -4.94 40.02 -21.22
CA VAL A 10 -5.63 38.81 -21.69
C VAL A 10 -4.63 37.70 -22.08
N SER A 11 -3.49 38.04 -22.69
CA SER A 11 -2.47 37.05 -23.03
C SER A 11 -1.75 36.46 -21.81
N ALA A 12 -1.51 37.26 -20.77
CA ALA A 12 -0.89 36.82 -19.53
C ALA A 12 -1.79 35.85 -18.74
N ASP A 13 -3.10 36.13 -18.69
CA ASP A 13 -4.09 35.25 -18.06
C ASP A 13 -4.24 33.92 -18.81
N ASN A 14 -4.20 33.96 -20.15
CA ASN A 14 -4.30 32.76 -20.99
C ASN A 14 -3.13 31.79 -20.79
N VAL A 15 -1.90 32.29 -20.60
CA VAL A 15 -0.72 31.42 -20.37
C VAL A 15 -0.86 30.68 -19.04
N GLY A 16 -1.32 31.36 -17.98
CA GLY A 16 -1.59 30.72 -16.68
C GLY A 16 -2.67 29.65 -16.80
N ILE A 17 -3.78 29.96 -17.49
CA ILE A 17 -4.87 29.00 -17.73
C ILE A 17 -4.37 27.79 -18.51
N ILE A 18 -3.63 28.00 -19.61
CA ILE A 18 -3.07 26.90 -20.41
C ILE A 18 -2.13 26.04 -19.58
N PHE A 19 -1.27 26.65 -18.75
CA PHE A 19 -0.38 25.91 -17.86
C PHE A 19 -1.16 25.02 -16.88
N PHE A 20 -2.18 25.57 -16.19
CA PHE A 20 -3.02 24.78 -15.29
C PHE A 20 -3.78 23.66 -16.01
N LEU A 21 -4.29 23.92 -17.23
CA LEU A 21 -4.96 22.91 -18.03
C LEU A 21 -4.02 21.77 -18.44
N VAL A 22 -2.78 22.09 -18.81
CA VAL A 22 -1.76 21.08 -19.14
C VAL A 22 -1.40 20.25 -17.90
N VAL A 23 -1.18 20.89 -16.74
CA VAL A 23 -0.91 20.18 -15.49
C VAL A 23 -2.10 19.27 -15.12
N LEU A 24 -3.32 19.78 -15.20
CA LEU A 24 -4.53 19.00 -14.93
C LEU A 24 -4.68 17.81 -15.89
N ALA A 25 -4.40 18.02 -17.18
CA ALA A 25 -4.45 16.96 -18.18
C ALA A 25 -3.42 15.86 -17.90
N ILE A 26 -2.19 16.22 -17.52
CA ILE A 26 -1.15 15.26 -17.13
C ILE A 26 -1.59 14.48 -15.88
N MET A 27 -2.10 15.17 -14.85
CA MET A 27 -2.59 14.53 -13.63
C MET A 27 -3.75 13.57 -13.91
N CYS A 28 -4.67 13.95 -14.81
CA CYS A 28 -5.78 13.11 -15.24
C CYS A 28 -5.29 11.87 -16.01
N ALA A 29 -4.33 12.03 -16.93
CA ALA A 29 -3.75 10.91 -17.66
C ALA A 29 -3.02 9.94 -16.71
N ALA A 30 -2.25 10.48 -15.76
CA ALA A 30 -1.55 9.69 -14.74
C ALA A 30 -2.53 8.92 -13.85
N SER A 31 -3.61 9.57 -13.38
CA SER A 31 -4.61 8.90 -12.54
C SER A 31 -5.35 7.81 -13.31
N LEU A 32 -5.75 8.05 -14.57
CA LEU A 32 -6.34 7.04 -15.43
C LEU A 32 -5.41 5.83 -15.60
N TYR A 33 -4.14 6.04 -15.89
CA TYR A 33 -3.16 4.96 -16.01
C TYR A 33 -3.07 4.11 -14.73
N VAL A 34 -3.00 4.77 -13.58
CA VAL A 34 -2.96 4.12 -12.27
C VAL A 34 -4.24 3.30 -12.02
N ILE A 35 -5.41 3.87 -12.30
CA ILE A 35 -6.70 3.18 -12.18
C ILE A 35 -6.74 1.94 -13.07
N PHE A 36 -6.39 2.04 -14.35
CA PHE A 36 -6.37 0.90 -15.26
C PHE A 36 -5.43 -0.21 -14.79
N ARG A 37 -4.27 0.15 -14.22
CA ARG A 37 -3.32 -0.83 -13.69
C ARG A 37 -3.86 -1.56 -12.46
N TYR A 38 -4.50 -0.85 -11.53
CA TYR A 38 -5.14 -1.48 -10.37
C TYR A 38 -6.37 -2.29 -10.75
N PHE A 39 -7.17 -1.80 -11.70
CA PHE A 39 -8.35 -2.52 -12.20
C PHE A 39 -7.96 -3.83 -12.85
N HIS A 40 -6.91 -3.84 -13.69
CA HIS A 40 -6.40 -5.07 -14.29
C HIS A 40 -5.90 -6.06 -13.23
N ARG A 41 -5.21 -5.57 -12.19
CA ARG A 41 -4.79 -6.42 -11.07
C ARG A 41 -5.98 -6.99 -10.29
N SER A 42 -7.01 -6.20 -10.04
CA SER A 42 -8.24 -6.68 -9.38
C SER A 42 -8.90 -7.78 -10.22
N ARG A 43 -9.04 -7.55 -11.53
CA ARG A 43 -9.58 -8.56 -12.46
C ARG A 43 -8.79 -9.85 -12.46
N MET A 44 -7.46 -9.79 -12.45
CA MET A 44 -6.64 -11.00 -12.33
C MET A 44 -6.93 -11.79 -11.05
N ILE A 45 -7.18 -11.11 -9.93
CA ILE A 45 -7.53 -11.78 -8.67
C ILE A 45 -8.94 -12.38 -8.78
N ASP A 46 -9.93 -11.60 -9.24
CA ASP A 46 -11.33 -12.04 -9.35
C ASP A 46 -11.52 -13.17 -10.39
N ASP A 47 -10.73 -13.17 -11.46
CA ASP A 47 -10.77 -14.18 -12.52
C ASP A 47 -9.89 -15.41 -12.18
N THR A 48 -9.22 -15.43 -11.02
CA THR A 48 -8.42 -16.58 -10.59
C THR A 48 -9.35 -17.75 -10.25
N PRO A 49 -9.20 -18.93 -10.87
CA PRO A 49 -10.10 -20.05 -10.61
C PRO A 49 -9.87 -20.65 -9.22
N THR A 50 -10.97 -21.01 -8.55
CA THR A 50 -10.92 -21.78 -7.31
C THR A 50 -10.54 -23.24 -7.58
N SER A 51 -9.69 -23.81 -6.72
CA SER A 51 -9.16 -25.16 -6.88
C SER A 51 -8.87 -25.81 -5.53
N LYS A 52 -8.94 -27.16 -5.51
CA LYS A 52 -8.50 -27.95 -4.34
C LYS A 52 -6.98 -28.09 -4.34
N ILE A 53 -6.37 -28.22 -3.17
CA ILE A 53 -4.93 -28.45 -3.01
C ILE A 53 -4.44 -29.63 -3.88
N ARG A 54 -5.20 -30.73 -3.94
CA ARG A 54 -4.84 -31.93 -4.72
C ARG A 54 -4.86 -31.77 -6.23
N SER A 55 -5.45 -30.69 -6.74
CA SER A 55 -5.66 -30.43 -8.17
C SER A 55 -5.31 -28.99 -8.55
N ALA A 56 -4.54 -28.30 -7.71
CA ALA A 56 -4.03 -26.97 -8.01
C ALA A 56 -3.05 -27.08 -9.19
N HIS A 57 -3.32 -26.34 -10.27
CA HIS A 57 -2.45 -26.30 -11.43
C HIS A 57 -1.29 -25.33 -11.19
N GLN A 58 -0.23 -25.43 -12.01
CA GLN A 58 0.91 -24.53 -11.94
C GLN A 58 0.49 -23.13 -12.42
N GLY A 59 0.41 -22.15 -11.51
CA GLY A 59 -0.03 -20.78 -11.83
C GLY A 59 -0.69 -20.08 -10.64
N PHE A 60 -1.35 -18.95 -10.90
CA PHE A 60 -2.23 -18.30 -9.91
C PHE A 60 -3.49 -19.14 -9.72
N VAL A 61 -3.77 -19.51 -8.47
CA VAL A 61 -4.94 -20.30 -8.08
C VAL A 61 -5.48 -19.79 -6.74
N GLU A 62 -6.80 -19.79 -6.60
CA GLU A 62 -7.46 -19.59 -5.31
C GLU A 62 -7.72 -20.96 -4.70
N LEU A 63 -7.32 -21.16 -3.43
CA LEU A 63 -7.45 -22.44 -2.76
C LEU A 63 -8.64 -22.44 -1.81
N GLU A 64 -9.55 -23.39 -2.00
CA GLU A 64 -10.70 -23.61 -1.11
C GLU A 64 -10.70 -25.05 -0.59
N GLY A 65 -11.02 -25.21 0.70
CA GLY A 65 -11.21 -26.52 1.30
C GLY A 65 -11.29 -26.49 2.81
N GLU A 66 -11.48 -27.67 3.39
CA GLU A 66 -11.49 -27.87 4.83
C GLU A 66 -10.11 -28.28 5.32
N GLY A 67 -9.58 -27.54 6.29
CA GLY A 67 -8.38 -27.93 6.99
C GLY A 67 -8.69 -28.88 8.15
N ARG A 68 -7.92 -29.97 8.26
CA ARG A 68 -8.06 -30.95 9.35
C ARG A 68 -6.84 -30.89 10.25
N LEU A 69 -7.07 -30.99 11.56
CA LEU A 69 -5.98 -31.06 12.53
C LEU A 69 -5.04 -32.21 12.19
N MET A 70 -3.74 -31.94 12.24
CA MET A 70 -2.73 -32.98 12.09
C MET A 70 -2.87 -34.00 13.23
N LYS A 71 -2.58 -35.27 12.95
CA LYS A 71 -2.55 -36.29 14.01
C LYS A 71 -1.44 -35.95 15.01
N GLY A 72 -1.74 -35.91 16.29
CA GLY A 72 -0.79 -35.59 17.35
C GLY A 72 -1.33 -34.57 18.34
N MET A 73 -0.44 -33.83 18.98
CA MET A 73 -0.83 -32.73 19.87
C MET A 73 -1.46 -31.59 19.04
N PRO A 74 -2.56 -30.99 19.51
CA PRO A 74 -3.18 -29.88 18.81
C PRO A 74 -2.23 -28.69 18.77
N ILE A 75 -2.11 -28.06 17.61
CA ILE A 75 -1.34 -26.82 17.46
C ILE A 75 -2.15 -25.69 18.09
N VAL A 76 -1.55 -24.97 19.05
CA VAL A 76 -2.18 -23.86 19.75
C VAL A 76 -1.42 -22.58 19.41
N SER A 77 -2.14 -21.56 18.97
CA SER A 77 -1.57 -20.24 18.66
C SER A 77 -1.05 -19.59 19.95
N PRO A 78 0.21 -19.12 20.00
CA PRO A 78 0.80 -18.55 21.22
C PRO A 78 0.11 -17.24 21.66
N LEU A 79 -0.39 -16.45 20.70
CA LEU A 79 -1.01 -15.15 20.99
C LEU A 79 -2.48 -15.24 21.40
N SER A 80 -3.24 -16.15 20.79
CA SER A 80 -4.69 -16.26 21.04
C SER A 80 -5.06 -17.43 21.95
N ASN A 81 -4.11 -18.33 22.22
CA ASN A 81 -4.32 -19.59 22.93
C ASN A 81 -5.47 -20.45 22.36
N LYS A 82 -5.75 -20.29 21.06
CA LYS A 82 -6.77 -21.07 20.34
C LYS A 82 -6.12 -22.20 19.57
N GLN A 83 -6.81 -23.34 19.50
CA GLN A 83 -6.44 -24.43 18.60
C GLN A 83 -6.53 -23.94 17.15
N CYS A 84 -5.51 -24.23 16.36
CA CYS A 84 -5.41 -23.84 14.97
C CYS A 84 -4.68 -24.93 14.18
N LEU A 85 -4.76 -24.86 12.85
CA LEU A 85 -4.08 -25.82 11.97
C LEU A 85 -2.62 -25.47 11.76
N TRP A 86 -2.34 -24.17 11.77
CA TRP A 86 -1.05 -23.56 11.54
C TRP A 86 -1.12 -22.12 12.06
N TYR A 87 0.01 -21.57 12.50
CA TYR A 87 0.14 -20.16 12.83
C TYR A 87 1.50 -19.64 12.35
N GLN A 88 1.54 -18.33 12.11
CA GLN A 88 2.77 -17.55 12.00
C GLN A 88 2.53 -16.21 12.69
N TYR A 89 3.50 -15.72 13.44
CA TYR A 89 3.40 -14.46 14.17
C TYR A 89 4.72 -13.68 14.17
N SER A 90 4.59 -12.36 14.28
CA SER A 90 5.70 -11.42 14.46
C SER A 90 5.27 -10.40 15.50
N ILE A 91 5.99 -10.34 16.61
CA ILE A 91 5.79 -9.34 17.66
C ILE A 91 6.79 -8.22 17.42
N GLU A 92 6.29 -7.02 17.19
CA GLU A 92 7.10 -5.83 16.94
C GLU A 92 6.85 -4.78 18.02
N ARG A 93 7.93 -4.14 18.46
CA ARG A 93 7.89 -3.05 19.44
C ARG A 93 8.25 -1.75 18.73
N LYS A 94 7.42 -0.72 18.95
CA LYS A 94 7.75 0.64 18.54
C LYS A 94 8.66 1.30 19.58
N VAL A 95 9.89 1.58 19.20
CA VAL A 95 10.88 2.26 20.03
C VAL A 95 10.94 3.74 19.63
N LYS A 96 10.93 4.63 20.63
CA LYS A 96 11.15 6.07 20.46
C LYS A 96 12.46 6.44 21.13
N GLU A 97 13.38 6.97 20.35
CA GLU A 97 14.66 7.47 20.82
C GLU A 97 14.61 9.00 20.79
N TYR A 98 14.93 9.62 21.93
CA TYR A 98 14.98 11.06 22.07
C TYR A 98 16.44 11.49 22.04
N ASP A 99 16.82 12.17 20.96
CA ASP A 99 18.16 12.73 20.86
C ASP A 99 18.17 14.12 21.52
N ILE A 100 18.93 14.26 22.60
CA ILE A 100 19.13 15.54 23.27
C ILE A 100 20.30 16.22 22.56
N GLY A 101 19.99 17.12 21.63
CA GLY A 101 20.98 17.94 20.94
C GLY A 101 21.91 18.60 21.95
N HIS A 102 23.22 18.44 21.75
CA HIS A 102 24.25 19.00 22.64
C HIS A 102 24.52 20.50 22.36
N ASP A 103 23.90 21.04 21.31
CA ASP A 103 23.98 22.43 20.89
C ASP A 103 22.56 23.00 20.78
N ASN A 104 22.35 24.29 20.48
CA ASN A 104 21.02 24.94 20.38
C ASN A 104 20.05 24.36 19.30
N SER A 105 20.22 23.11 18.89
CA SER A 105 19.34 22.35 18.01
C SER A 105 18.11 21.80 18.76
N HIS A 106 16.96 21.92 18.12
CA HIS A 106 15.74 21.25 18.57
C HIS A 106 15.95 19.73 18.51
N GLY A 107 15.81 19.04 19.64
CA GLY A 107 15.96 17.59 19.73
C GLY A 107 15.04 16.84 18.76
N LEU A 108 15.57 15.82 18.09
CA LEU A 108 14.84 15.00 17.14
C LEU A 108 14.33 13.73 17.84
N THR A 109 13.07 13.37 17.60
CA THR A 109 12.53 12.08 18.03
C THR A 109 12.64 11.10 16.88
N LYS A 110 13.43 10.04 17.06
CA LYS A 110 13.53 8.95 16.09
C LYS A 110 12.58 7.82 16.51
N THR A 111 11.79 7.31 15.58
CA THR A 111 10.92 6.16 15.84
C THR A 111 11.25 5.03 14.89
N HIS A 112 11.45 3.83 15.42
CA HIS A 112 11.65 2.63 14.61
C HIS A 112 10.88 1.44 15.20
N TRP A 113 10.67 0.42 14.37
CA TRP A 113 10.09 -0.85 14.79
C TRP A 113 11.22 -1.86 14.99
N GLU A 114 11.20 -2.53 16.12
CA GLU A 114 12.14 -3.58 16.48
C GLU A 114 11.35 -4.89 16.62
N LYS A 115 11.79 -5.95 15.92
CA LYS A 115 11.16 -7.27 16.04
C LYS A 115 11.62 -7.92 17.35
N VAL A 116 10.67 -8.19 18.24
CA VAL A 116 10.89 -8.78 19.57
C VAL A 116 10.89 -10.29 19.49
N ASP A 117 9.96 -10.86 18.73
CA ASP A 117 9.76 -12.30 18.62
C ASP A 117 9.07 -12.65 17.29
N SER A 118 9.30 -13.87 16.79
CA SER A 118 8.59 -14.40 15.63
C SER A 118 8.64 -15.92 15.59
N GLY A 119 7.58 -16.53 15.06
CA GLY A 119 7.48 -17.97 14.85
C GLY A 119 6.37 -18.35 13.89
#